data_AF-G5JLN5-F1
#
_entry.id   AF-G5JLN5-F1
#
_cell.length_a   1.000
_cell.length_b   1.000
_cell.length_c   1.000
_cell.angle_alpha   90.00
_cell.angle_beta   90.00
_cell.angle_gamma   90.00
#
_symmetry.space_group_name_H-M   'P 1'
#
loop_
_entity.id
_entity.type
_entity.pdbx_description
1 polymer ?
#
loop_
_entity_poly.entity_id
_entity_poly.type
_entity_poly.pdbx_seq_one_letter_code
_entity_poly.pdbx_strand_id
1 'polypeptide(L)' 'KDRHENIGFGYIGFDALNDIVHHNQFKDIPKILETPYVGVDKKDKKPPYKFEIEMLKSQQFDPQLKEKIMAQ' A
#
# COMPACT_ATOMS: atom_id res chain seq x y z
N LYS A 1 16.66 9.35 -7.12
CA LYS A 1 16.12 8.26 -7.97
C LYS A 1 14.75 7.92 -7.41
N ASP A 2 13.74 7.77 -8.26
CA ASP A 2 12.37 7.54 -7.79
C ASP A 2 12.23 6.12 -7.21
N ARG A 3 11.65 6.02 -6.01
CA ARG A 3 11.58 4.79 -5.21
C ARG A 3 10.23 4.73 -4.51
N HIS A 4 9.33 3.96 -5.09
CA HIS A 4 8.07 3.62 -4.46
C HIS A 4 8.32 2.66 -3.29
N GLU A 5 7.44 2.73 -2.30
CA GLU A 5 7.42 1.88 -1.11
C GLU A 5 5.97 1.48 -0.83
N ASN A 6 5.76 0.37 -0.12
CA ASN A 6 4.42 -0.08 0.25
C ASN A 6 3.71 0.96 1.13
N ILE A 7 2.39 1.01 1.04
CA ILE A 7 1.57 2.02 1.74
C ILE A 7 1.87 1.99 3.24
N GLY A 8 2.27 3.14 3.81
CA GLY A 8 2.61 3.27 5.22
C GLY A 8 4.02 2.85 5.65
N PHE A 9 4.82 2.24 4.76
CA PHE A 9 6.21 1.82 5.06
C PHE A 9 7.27 2.81 4.57
N GLY A 10 6.86 3.85 3.84
CA GLY A 10 7.73 4.93 3.37
C GLY A 10 7.65 6.19 4.22
N TYR A 11 8.30 7.25 3.77
CA TYR A 11 8.40 8.53 4.51
C TYR A 11 7.12 9.38 4.51
N ILE A 12 6.17 9.11 3.60
CA ILE A 12 4.87 9.81 3.57
C ILE A 12 3.97 9.34 4.73
N GLY A 13 4.08 8.07 5.14
CA GLY A 13 3.25 7.48 6.18
C GLY A 13 1.84 7.09 5.70
N PHE A 14 1.16 6.27 6.50
CA PHE A 14 -0.17 5.75 6.16
C PHE A 14 -1.22 6.86 6.21
N ASP A 15 -1.24 7.66 7.27
CA ASP A 15 -2.28 8.67 7.51
C ASP A 15 -2.40 9.65 6.34
N ALA A 16 -1.28 10.20 5.88
CA ALA A 16 -1.28 11.13 4.74
C ALA A 16 -1.74 10.48 3.44
N LEU A 17 -1.37 9.22 3.18
CA LEU A 17 -1.83 8.49 1.99
C LEU A 17 -3.33 8.18 2.08
N ASN A 18 -3.80 7.78 3.27
CA ASN A 18 -5.21 7.51 3.55
C ASN A 18 -6.07 8.76 3.36
N ASP A 19 -5.61 9.91 3.87
CA ASP A 19 -6.27 11.20 3.73
C ASP A 19 -6.44 11.59 2.25
N ILE A 20 -5.41 11.43 1.43
CA ILE A 20 -5.47 11.75 -0.01
C ILE A 20 -6.43 10.81 -0.75
N VAL A 21 -6.41 9.51 -0.44
CA VAL A 21 -7.30 8.52 -1.07
C VAL A 21 -8.77 8.84 -0.79
N HIS A 22 -9.09 9.35 0.40
CA HIS A 22 -10.45 9.67 0.83
C HIS A 22 -10.81 11.17 0.73
N HIS A 23 -9.91 12.00 0.19
CA HIS A 23 -10.14 13.43 0.11
C HIS A 23 -11.35 13.76 -0.76
N ASN A 24 -12.27 14.58 -0.24
CA ASN A 24 -13.55 14.88 -0.90
C ASN A 24 -13.41 15.44 -2.32
N GLN A 25 -12.36 16.22 -2.60
CA GLN A 25 -12.10 16.77 -3.94
C GLN A 25 -11.67 15.70 -4.96
N PHE A 26 -11.17 14.54 -4.49
CA PHE A 26 -10.66 13.48 -5.35
C PHE A 26 -11.57 12.26 -5.39
N LYS A 27 -12.76 12.29 -4.78
CA LYS A 27 -13.65 11.13 -4.63
C LYS A 27 -13.93 10.39 -5.95
N ASP A 28 -14.09 11.11 -7.05
CA ASP A 28 -14.43 10.57 -8.38
C ASP A 28 -13.19 10.28 -9.25
N ILE A 29 -11.99 10.56 -8.75
CA ILE A 29 -10.73 10.30 -9.45
C ILE A 29 -10.28 8.87 -9.18
N PRO A 30 -9.91 8.07 -10.20
CA PRO A 30 -9.32 6.76 -10.00
C PRO A 30 -7.99 6.84 -9.24
N LYS A 31 -7.76 5.94 -8.28
CA LYS A 31 -6.48 5.81 -7.56
C LYS A 31 -5.78 4.53 -8.00
N ILE A 32 -4.55 4.66 -8.48
CA ILE A 32 -3.73 3.56 -8.99
C ILE A 32 -2.57 3.32 -8.03
N LEU A 33 -2.37 2.07 -7.63
CA LEU A 33 -1.22 1.66 -6.82
C LEU A 33 -0.11 1.13 -7.74
N GLU A 34 1.09 1.69 -7.60
CA GLU A 34 2.33 1.23 -8.27
C GLU A 34 3.38 0.83 -7.23
N THR A 35 2.94 0.36 -6.08
CA THR A 35 3.76 -0.08 -4.96
C THR A 35 4.58 -1.33 -5.34
N PRO A 36 5.80 -1.48 -4.79
CA PRO A 36 6.65 -2.61 -5.13
C PRO A 36 6.07 -3.92 -4.60
N TYR A 37 6.35 -5.03 -5.31
CA TYR A 37 6.07 -6.37 -4.81
C TYR A 37 6.87 -6.65 -3.53
N VAL A 38 6.25 -7.38 -2.60
CA VAL A 38 6.89 -7.79 -1.35
C VAL A 38 7.62 -9.11 -1.56
N GLY A 39 8.83 -9.22 -1.04
CA GLY A 39 9.69 -10.41 -1.14
C GLY A 39 11.16 -10.06 -1.36
N VAL A 40 12.04 -10.73 -0.61
CA VAL A 40 13.51 -10.53 -0.68
C VAL A 40 14.15 -11.27 -1.84
N ASP A 41 13.63 -12.45 -2.21
CA ASP A 41 14.07 -13.20 -3.38
C ASP A 41 13.37 -12.65 -4.64
N LYS A 42 14.09 -12.54 -5.75
CA LYS A 42 13.51 -12.20 -7.05
C LYS A 42 12.49 -13.24 -7.53
N LYS A 43 12.62 -14.50 -7.11
CA LYS A 43 11.74 -15.60 -7.52
C LYS A 43 10.49 -15.74 -6.66
N ASP A 44 10.51 -15.20 -5.44
CA ASP A 44 9.40 -15.27 -4.50
C ASP A 44 8.94 -13.86 -4.14
N LYS A 45 8.23 -13.24 -5.09
CA LYS A 45 7.65 -11.91 -4.95
C LYS A 45 6.14 -11.97 -5.11
N LYS A 46 5.45 -11.28 -4.21
CA LYS A 46 3.99 -11.32 -4.12
C LYS A 46 3.41 -9.91 -4.28
N PRO A 47 2.33 -9.77 -5.07
CA PRO A 47 1.70 -8.46 -5.30
C PRO A 47 1.01 -7.98 -4.02
N PRO A 48 1.20 -6.71 -3.60
CA PRO A 48 0.67 -6.21 -2.32
C PRO A 48 -0.78 -5.71 -2.43
N TYR A 49 -1.27 -5.49 -3.65
CA TYR A 49 -2.41 -4.61 -3.92
C TYR A 49 -3.69 -4.98 -3.20
N LYS A 50 -4.00 -6.29 -3.08
CA LYS A 50 -5.20 -6.75 -2.36
C LYS A 50 -5.18 -6.25 -0.91
N PHE A 51 -4.07 -6.49 -0.22
CA PHE A 51 -3.90 -6.13 1.19
C PHE A 51 -3.83 -4.61 1.36
N GLU A 52 -3.13 -3.89 0.47
CA GLU A 52 -3.06 -2.43 0.52
C GLU A 52 -4.43 -1.77 0.28
N ILE A 53 -5.23 -2.29 -0.67
CA ILE A 53 -6.59 -1.80 -0.91
C ILE A 53 -7.50 -2.09 0.29
N GLU A 54 -7.40 -3.27 0.89
CA GLU A 54 -8.14 -3.61 2.11
C GLU A 54 -7.77 -2.67 3.26
N MET A 55 -6.48 -2.38 3.45
CA MET A 55 -5.94 -1.47 4.47
C MET A 55 -6.45 -0.03 4.29
N LEU A 56 -6.50 0.46 3.04
CA LEU A 56 -7.07 1.78 2.73
C LEU A 56 -8.59 1.79 2.96
N LYS A 57 -9.32 0.75 2.55
CA LYS A 57 -10.77 0.66 2.77
C LYS A 57 -11.16 0.59 4.25
N SER A 58 -10.37 -0.12 5.06
CA SER A 58 -10.56 -0.17 6.52
C SER A 58 -10.05 1.08 7.23
N GLN A 59 -9.29 1.93 6.53
CA GLN A 59 -8.60 3.11 7.07
C GLN A 59 -7.77 2.80 8.31
N GLN A 60 -7.14 1.62 8.33
CA GLN A 60 -6.36 1.14 9.46
C GLN A 60 -5.02 0.61 9.00
N PHE A 61 -3.92 1.23 9.44
CA PHE A 61 -2.58 0.76 9.14
C PHE A 61 -2.33 -0.62 9.77
N ASP A 62 -1.73 -1.51 8.97
CA ASP A 62 -1.31 -2.82 9.41
C ASP A 62 0.23 -2.92 9.37
N PRO A 63 0.92 -2.88 10.53
CA PRO A 63 2.36 -3.01 10.56
C PRO A 63 2.84 -4.41 10.12
N GLN A 64 1.95 -5.41 10.09
CA GLN A 64 2.26 -6.79 9.68
C GLN A 64 1.86 -7.09 8.22
N LEU A 65 1.56 -6.06 7.42
CA LEU A 65 1.07 -6.20 6.05
C LEU A 65 2.04 -7.05 5.19
N LYS A 66 3.34 -6.79 5.29
CA LYS A 66 4.37 -7.46 4.47
C LYS A 66 4.45 -8.94 4.81
N GLU A 67 4.34 -9.29 6.09
CA GLU A 67 4.30 -10.67 6.57
C GLU A 67 3.06 -11.40 6.06
N LYS A 68 1.88 -10.77 6.12
CA LYS A 68 0.63 -11.34 5.62
C LYS A 68 0.66 -11.58 4.11
N ILE A 69 1.25 -10.65 3.35
CA ILE A 69 1.47 -10.83 1.91
C ILE A 69 2.36 -12.04 1.65
N MET A 70 3.45 -12.21 2.42
CA MET A 70 4.35 -13.35 2.22
C MET A 70 3.76 -14.69 2.67
N ALA A 71 2.80 -14.69 3.59
CA ALA A 71 2.14 -15.90 4.12
C ALA A 71 1.02 -16.48 3.24
N GLN A 72 0.64 -15.80 2.15
CA GLN A 72 -0.40 -16.28 1.21
C GLN A 72 0.00 -17.56 0.46
#